data_AF-C6WF83-F1
#
_entry.id   AF-C6WF83-F1
#
_cell.length_a   1.000
_cell.length_b   1.000
_cell.length_c   1.000
_cell.angle_alpha   90.00
_cell.angle_beta   90.00
_cell.angle_gamma   90.00
#
_symmetry.space_group_name_H-M   'P 1'
#
loop_
_entity.id
_entity.type
_entity.pdbx_description
1 polymer ?
#
loop_
_entity_poly.entity_id
_entity_poly.type
_entity_poly.pdbx_seq_one_letter_code
_entity_poly.pdbx_strand_id
1 'polypeptide(L)'
;MKGKGCLVNLAVLLAGAFGGVALTAVTGVLLFMPSTSVISSEPSDGNRPGVYVKESTRFFGGTTHEVWLGCVERAHVVELPPGWEPNPAVEYTEAGLDLVFPDGGRISVPEAKYAGDYC
;
A
#
# COMPACT_ATOMS: atom_id res chain seq x y z
N MET A 1 -27.88 17.26 50.21
CA MET A 1 -27.66 16.89 48.79
C MET A 1 -26.21 17.22 48.38
N LYS A 2 -25.20 16.50 48.91
CA LYS A 2 -23.77 16.82 48.67
C LYS A 2 -23.02 15.72 47.88
N GLY A 3 -23.55 14.49 47.82
CA GLY A 3 -22.92 13.35 47.14
C GLY A 3 -23.23 13.20 45.64
N LYS A 4 -24.39 13.68 45.17
CA LYS A 4 -24.80 13.51 43.76
C LYS A 4 -23.93 14.31 42.78
N GLY A 5 -23.50 15.52 43.14
CA GLY A 5 -22.64 16.34 42.29
C GLY A 5 -21.19 15.84 42.18
N CYS A 6 -20.67 15.22 43.25
CA CYS A 6 -19.32 14.63 43.25
C CYS A 6 -19.26 13.41 42.31
N LEU A 7 -20.27 12.56 42.35
CA LEU A 7 -20.33 11.34 41.55
C LEU A 7 -20.54 11.65 40.06
N VAL A 8 -21.35 12.67 39.73
CA VAL A 8 -21.53 13.15 38.35
C VAL A 8 -20.22 13.75 37.81
N ASN A 9 -19.52 14.59 38.58
CA ASN A 9 -18.24 15.16 38.15
C ASN A 9 -17.19 14.06 37.92
N LEU A 10 -17.13 13.05 38.79
CA LEU A 10 -16.23 11.92 38.62
C LEU A 10 -16.57 11.10 37.36
N ALA A 11 -17.85 10.85 37.11
CA ALA A 11 -18.30 10.14 35.92
C ALA A 11 -17.97 10.89 34.62
N VAL A 12 -18.17 12.22 34.60
CA VAL A 12 -17.81 13.07 33.46
C VAL A 12 -16.29 13.09 33.24
N LEU A 13 -15.50 13.13 34.33
CA LEU A 13 -14.04 13.14 34.24
C LEU A 13 -13.51 11.80 33.71
N LEU A 14 -14.06 10.68 34.17
CA LEU A 14 -13.74 9.35 33.64
C LEU A 14 -14.15 9.21 32.17
N ALA A 15 -15.39 9.60 31.83
CA ALA A 15 -15.86 9.55 30.44
C ALA A 15 -15.00 10.44 29.52
N GLY A 16 -14.60 11.62 29.98
CA GLY A 16 -13.68 12.50 29.28
C GLY A 16 -12.29 11.89 29.10
N ALA A 17 -11.75 11.23 30.15
CA ALA A 17 -10.46 10.56 30.08
C ALA A 17 -10.49 9.40 29.07
N PHE A 18 -11.48 8.51 29.16
CA PHE A 18 -11.63 7.39 28.21
C PHE A 18 -11.92 7.87 26.79
N GLY A 19 -12.78 8.88 26.64
CA GLY A 19 -13.08 9.48 25.34
C GLY A 19 -11.86 10.13 24.69
N GLY A 20 -11.05 10.85 25.48
CA GLY A 20 -9.80 11.45 25.01
C GLY A 20 -8.77 10.42 24.57
N VAL A 21 -8.62 9.34 25.33
CA VAL A 21 -7.73 8.22 24.97
C VAL A 21 -8.22 7.51 23.71
N ALA A 22 -9.53 7.24 23.60
CA ALA A 22 -10.13 6.61 22.43
C ALA A 22 -9.93 7.47 21.17
N LEU A 23 -10.17 8.78 21.26
CA LEU A 23 -9.95 9.70 20.15
C LEU A 23 -8.48 9.71 19.74
N THR A 24 -7.56 9.80 20.71
CA THR A 24 -6.11 9.80 20.45
C THR A 24 -5.65 8.51 19.78
N ALA A 25 -6.18 7.36 20.20
CA ALA A 25 -5.90 6.07 19.58
C ALA A 25 -6.38 6.03 18.13
N VAL A 26 -7.62 6.46 17.86
CA VAL A 26 -8.17 6.52 16.50
C VAL A 26 -7.38 7.47 15.62
N THR A 27 -7.09 8.68 16.11
CA THR A 27 -6.27 9.66 15.39
C THR A 27 -4.87 9.12 15.11
N GLY A 28 -4.25 8.43 16.08
CA GLY A 28 -3.00 7.72 15.88
C GLY A 28 -3.09 6.73 14.72
N VAL A 29 -4.04 5.79 14.78
CA VAL A 29 -4.21 4.79 13.72
C VAL A 29 -4.41 5.44 12.35
N LEU A 30 -5.25 6.47 12.25
CA LEU A 30 -5.49 7.16 10.97
C LEU A 30 -4.25 7.89 10.43
N LEU A 31 -3.43 8.47 11.31
CA LEU A 31 -2.19 9.12 10.91
C LEU A 31 -1.11 8.12 10.49
N PHE A 32 -1.10 6.92 11.06
CA PHE A 32 -0.11 5.89 10.74
C PHE A 32 -0.57 4.90 9.67
N MET A 33 -1.84 4.96 9.24
CA MET A 33 -2.36 4.11 8.18
C MET A 33 -1.82 4.59 6.82
N PRO A 34 -1.15 3.72 6.04
CA PRO A 34 -0.69 4.08 4.70
C PRO A 34 -1.88 4.34 3.78
N SER A 35 -1.81 5.40 2.96
CA SER A 35 -2.73 5.57 1.85
C SER A 35 -2.18 4.82 0.64
N THR A 36 -2.98 3.92 0.06
CA THR A 36 -2.58 3.14 -1.13
C THR A 36 -3.45 3.49 -2.33
N SER A 37 -2.84 3.86 -3.45
CA SER A 37 -3.50 4.18 -4.73
C SER A 37 -2.89 3.33 -5.85
N VAL A 38 -3.70 2.99 -6.86
CA VAL A 38 -3.19 2.42 -8.12
C VAL A 38 -2.98 3.58 -9.08
N ILE A 39 -1.75 3.78 -9.56
CA ILE A 39 -1.38 4.91 -10.41
C ILE A 39 -1.20 4.52 -11.88
N SER A 40 -0.96 3.24 -12.16
CA SER A 40 -0.91 2.69 -13.52
C SER A 40 -1.51 1.29 -13.53
N SER A 41 -2.20 0.95 -14.61
CA SER A 41 -2.85 -0.34 -14.78
C SER A 41 -2.83 -0.77 -16.25
N GLU A 42 -2.15 -1.87 -16.52
CA GLU A 42 -2.19 -2.58 -17.78
C GLU A 42 -2.87 -3.94 -17.53
N PRO A 43 -4.09 -4.15 -18.02
CA PRO A 43 -4.80 -5.41 -17.82
C PRO A 43 -4.11 -6.57 -18.55
N SER A 44 -4.33 -7.78 -18.05
CA SER A 44 -3.84 -9.01 -18.69
C SER A 44 -4.49 -9.21 -20.06
N ASP A 45 -3.74 -9.79 -21.01
CA ASP A 45 -4.19 -10.12 -22.37
C ASP A 45 -4.38 -11.65 -22.58
N GLY A 46 -4.46 -12.40 -21.48
CA GLY A 46 -4.61 -13.86 -21.45
C GLY A 46 -3.31 -14.65 -21.58
N ASN A 47 -2.28 -14.10 -22.24
CA ASN A 47 -0.96 -14.74 -22.35
C ASN A 47 0.15 -13.99 -21.58
N ARG A 48 -0.14 -12.80 -21.04
CA ARG A 48 0.79 -11.97 -20.27
C ARG A 48 0.14 -11.53 -18.96
N PRO A 49 0.88 -11.45 -17.84
CA PRO A 49 0.29 -11.00 -16.58
C PRO A 49 -0.22 -9.55 -16.71
N GLY A 50 -1.26 -9.20 -15.96
CA GLY A 50 -1.60 -7.79 -15.76
C GLY A 50 -0.48 -7.09 -14.99
N VAL A 51 -0.22 -5.82 -15.28
CA VAL A 51 0.81 -5.02 -14.61
C VAL A 51 0.15 -3.82 -13.95
N TYR A 52 0.24 -3.74 -12.62
CA TYR A 52 -0.36 -2.67 -11.85
C TYR A 52 0.70 -1.98 -11.00
N VAL A 53 0.77 -0.66 -11.08
CA VAL A 53 1.67 0.11 -10.22
C VAL A 53 0.86 0.68 -9.07
N LYS A 54 1.27 0.34 -7.85
CA LYS A 54 0.70 0.88 -6.62
C LYS A 54 1.65 1.86 -5.99
N GLU A 55 1.09 2.96 -5.52
CA GLU A 55 1.76 3.95 -4.70
C GLU A 55 1.23 3.80 -3.27
N SER A 56 2.13 3.69 -2.30
CA SER A 56 1.81 3.73 -0.88
C SER A 56 2.52 4.91 -0.23
N THR A 57 1.74 5.85 0.28
CA THR A 57 2.24 7.01 1.02
C THR A 57 2.03 6.81 2.50
N ARG A 58 3.10 6.99 3.29
CA ARG A 58 3.07 6.91 4.75
C ARG A 58 3.40 8.26 5.34
N PHE A 59 2.73 8.61 6.44
CA PHE A 59 2.96 9.88 7.15
C PHE A 59 4.42 10.00 7.65
N PHE A 60 5.02 8.88 8.07
CA PHE A 60 6.46 8.75 8.27
C PHE A 60 7.01 7.66 7.35
N GLY A 61 8.07 7.96 6.60
CA GLY A 61 8.71 7.02 5.68
C GLY A 61 8.55 7.34 4.19
N GLY A 62 7.77 8.37 3.84
CA GLY A 62 7.62 8.87 2.48
C GLY A 62 6.72 8.01 1.60
N THR A 63 6.95 8.09 0.29
CA THR A 63 6.20 7.38 -0.74
C THR A 63 7.00 6.19 -1.23
N THR A 64 6.35 5.03 -1.28
CA THR A 64 6.90 3.77 -1.80
C THR A 64 6.07 3.32 -2.99
N HIS A 65 6.72 2.66 -3.94
CA HIS A 65 6.07 2.18 -5.15
C HIS A 65 6.29 0.68 -5.31
N GLU A 66 5.26 -0.01 -5.77
CA GLU A 66 5.26 -1.45 -5.99
C GLU A 66 4.67 -1.76 -7.37
N VAL A 67 5.29 -2.70 -8.07
CA VAL A 67 4.77 -3.23 -9.33
C VAL A 67 4.19 -4.61 -9.05
N TRP A 68 2.92 -4.78 -9.38
CA TRP A 68 2.14 -5.98 -9.15
C TRP A 68 1.94 -6.68 -10.50
N LEU A 69 2.44 -7.91 -10.62
CA LEU A 69 2.37 -8.74 -11.81
C LEU A 69 1.38 -9.88 -11.60
N GLY A 70 0.24 -9.82 -12.30
CA GLY A 70 -0.86 -10.79 -12.19
C GLY A 70 -2.15 -10.13 -11.68
N CYS A 71 -3.12 -10.93 -11.23
CA CYS A 71 -4.39 -10.41 -10.71
C CYS A 71 -4.22 -9.69 -9.36
N VAL A 72 -5.06 -8.68 -9.09
CA VAL A 72 -5.00 -7.87 -7.84
C VAL A 72 -4.95 -8.71 -6.55
N GLU A 73 -5.57 -9.91 -6.54
CA GLU A 73 -5.60 -10.81 -5.39
C GLU A 73 -4.44 -11.83 -5.33
N ARG A 74 -3.72 -12.05 -6.44
CA ARG A 74 -2.66 -13.06 -6.56
C ARG A 74 -1.41 -12.55 -7.29
N ALA A 75 -1.14 -11.26 -7.23
CA ALA A 75 -0.01 -10.72 -7.97
C ALA A 75 1.33 -11.02 -7.28
N HIS A 76 2.35 -11.26 -8.10
CA HIS A 76 3.73 -11.13 -7.66
C HIS A 76 4.06 -9.65 -7.46
N VAL A 77 4.58 -9.30 -6.28
CA VAL A 77 4.90 -7.91 -5.93
C VAL A 77 6.40 -7.68 -6.05
N VAL A 78 6.76 -6.65 -6.82
CA VAL A 78 8.12 -6.13 -6.96
C VAL A 78 8.19 -4.77 -6.29
N GLU A 79 8.93 -4.68 -5.19
CA GLU A 79 9.19 -3.41 -4.50
C GLU A 79 10.19 -2.57 -5.30
N LEU A 80 9.86 -1.30 -5.54
CA LEU A 80 10.77 -0.38 -6.24
C LEU A 80 11.73 0.29 -5.25
N PRO A 81 13.03 0.38 -5.58
CA PRO A 81 13.97 1.14 -4.77
C PRO A 81 13.55 2.62 -4.64
N PRO A 82 13.82 3.26 -3.49
CA PRO A 82 13.54 4.68 -3.33
C PRO A 82 14.24 5.53 -4.39
N GLY A 83 13.49 6.46 -5.00
CA GLY A 83 14.01 7.40 -6.01
C GLY A 83 13.90 6.91 -7.45
N TRP A 84 13.49 5.67 -7.70
CA TRP A 84 13.20 5.18 -9.04
C TRP A 84 11.86 5.73 -9.53
N GLU A 85 11.76 6.00 -10.83
CA GLU A 85 10.48 6.37 -11.43
C GLU A 85 9.48 5.22 -11.35
N PRO A 86 8.21 5.46 -11.01
CA PRO A 86 7.30 4.38 -10.67
C PRO A 86 6.65 3.70 -11.88
N ASN A 87 6.89 4.19 -13.09
CA ASN A 87 6.23 3.71 -14.31
C ASN A 87 7.24 3.03 -15.24
N PRO A 88 7.61 1.77 -14.99
CA PRO A 88 8.49 1.04 -15.89
C PRO A 88 7.79 0.70 -17.22
N ALA A 89 8.56 0.65 -18.29
CA ALA A 89 8.18 -0.07 -19.49
C ALA A 89 8.35 -1.58 -19.26
N VAL A 90 7.45 -2.38 -19.84
CA VAL A 90 7.49 -3.84 -19.69
C VAL A 90 8.02 -4.47 -20.98
N GLU A 91 9.16 -5.14 -20.89
CA GLU A 91 9.77 -5.89 -21.99
C GLU A 91 9.63 -7.40 -21.72
N TYR A 92 8.85 -8.10 -22.55
CA TYR A 92 8.69 -9.55 -22.42
C TYR A 92 9.86 -10.29 -23.07
N THR A 93 10.38 -11.30 -22.38
CA THR A 93 11.52 -12.13 -22.83
C THR A 93 11.14 -13.61 -22.80
N GLU A 94 11.98 -14.48 -23.36
CA GLU A 94 11.73 -15.94 -23.30
C GLU A 94 11.82 -16.54 -21.89
N ALA A 95 12.45 -15.82 -20.94
CA ALA A 95 12.62 -16.30 -19.56
C ALA A 95 11.64 -15.64 -18.57
N GLY A 96 10.87 -14.65 -19.00
CA GLY A 96 9.98 -13.86 -18.15
C GLY A 96 9.75 -12.45 -18.69
N LEU A 97 9.89 -11.45 -17.82
CA LEU A 97 9.77 -10.04 -18.21
C LEU A 97 10.83 -9.17 -17.54
N ASP A 98 11.18 -8.07 -18.19
CA ASP A 98 12.03 -7.02 -17.67
C ASP A 98 11.19 -5.76 -17.44
N LEU A 99 11.25 -5.23 -16.22
CA LEU A 99 10.77 -3.89 -15.89
C LEU A 99 11.90 -2.92 -16.18
N VAL A 100 11.73 -2.07 -17.19
CA VAL A 100 12.74 -1.11 -17.66
C VAL A 100 12.31 0.29 -17.24
N PHE A 101 13.14 0.91 -16.42
CA PHE A 101 12.85 2.21 -15.82
C PHE A 101 13.52 3.32 -16.63
N PRO A 102 12.89 4.50 -16.76
CA PRO A 102 13.45 5.60 -17.56
C PRO A 102 14.78 6.16 -17.05
N ASP A 103 15.08 5.96 -15.76
CA ASP A 103 16.37 6.30 -15.14
C ASP A 103 17.51 5.31 -15.49
N GLY A 104 17.21 4.29 -16.32
CA GLY A 104 18.15 3.26 -16.74
C GLY A 104 18.16 2.02 -15.85
N GLY A 105 17.33 1.99 -14.80
CA GLY A 105 17.13 0.82 -13.96
C GLY A 105 16.49 -0.33 -14.72
N ARG A 106 16.85 -1.57 -14.38
CA ARG A 106 16.19 -2.78 -14.92
C ARG A 106 16.01 -3.81 -13.82
N ILE A 107 14.80 -4.36 -13.73
CA ILE A 107 14.47 -5.49 -12.85
C ILE A 107 13.94 -6.63 -13.71
N SER A 108 14.69 -7.74 -13.75
CA SER A 108 14.26 -8.96 -14.44
C SER A 108 13.46 -9.84 -13.50
N VAL A 109 12.24 -10.18 -13.91
CA VAL A 109 11.32 -11.05 -13.18
C VAL A 109 11.15 -12.35 -13.95
N PRO A 110 11.61 -13.49 -13.42
CA PRO A 110 11.42 -14.79 -14.06
C PRO A 110 9.94 -15.16 -14.17
N GLU A 111 9.55 -15.82 -15.27
CA GLU A 111 8.15 -16.21 -15.51
C GLU A 111 7.56 -17.00 -14.34
N ALA A 112 8.33 -17.92 -13.76
CA ALA A 112 7.94 -18.75 -12.62
C ALA A 112 7.49 -17.96 -11.36
N LYS A 113 7.70 -16.64 -11.31
CA LYS A 113 7.24 -15.78 -10.21
C LYS A 113 5.80 -15.31 -10.35
N TYR A 114 5.28 -15.23 -11.58
CA TYR A 114 3.93 -14.76 -11.88
C TYR A 114 3.14 -15.74 -12.77
N ALA A 115 3.76 -16.85 -13.17
CA ALA A 115 3.14 -17.90 -13.96
C ALA A 115 1.96 -18.51 -13.19
N GLY A 116 0.77 -18.42 -13.78
CA GLY A 116 -0.48 -18.92 -13.18
C GLY A 116 -1.34 -17.83 -12.54
N ASP A 117 -0.84 -16.59 -12.44
CA ASP A 117 -1.58 -15.43 -11.94
C ASP A 117 -2.14 -14.57 -13.08
N TYR A 118 -2.32 -15.17 -14.26
CA TYR A 118 -2.98 -14.55 -15.41
C TYR A 118 -4.48 -14.41 -15.15
N CYS A 119 -5.03 -13.26 -15.52
CA CYS A 119 -6.46 -13.06 -15.66
C CYS A 119 -6.79 -12.99 -17.16
#